data_AF-A0A941NGU3-F1
#
_entry.id   AF-A0A941NGU3-F1
#
_cell.length_a   1.000
_cell.length_b   1.000
_cell.length_c   1.000
_cell.angle_alpha   90.00
_cell.angle_beta   90.00
_cell.angle_gamma   90.00
#
_symmetry.space_group_name_H-M   'P 1'
#
loop_
_entity.id
_entity.type
_entity.pdbx_description
1 polymer ?
#
loop_
_entity_poly.entity_id
_entity_poly.type
_entity_poly.pdbx_seq_one_letter_code
_entity_poly.pdbx_strand_id
1 'polypeptide(L)' 'MAKKNKFKPEAYAAPTKDTRHEGTFEVLIPIPGRVKPARAAGQFPTQKAAEDWIHSPEGMDVIEDIFAKGGV' A
#
# COMPACT_ATOMS: atom_id res chain seq x y z
N MET A 1 6.82 19.09 22.34
CA MET A 1 7.28 18.17 21.29
C MET A 1 6.38 16.94 21.27
N ALA A 2 5.36 16.92 20.42
CA ALA A 2 4.52 15.72 20.28
C ALA A 2 5.29 14.71 19.42
N LYS A 3 5.78 13.64 20.06
CA LYS A 3 6.23 12.43 19.34
C LYS A 3 5.01 11.88 18.61
N LYS A 4 4.83 12.25 17.33
CA LYS A 4 4.03 11.47 16.39
C LYS A 4 4.75 10.14 16.27
N ASN A 5 4.36 9.18 17.10
CA ASN A 5 4.65 7.78 16.86
C ASN A 5 3.86 7.44 15.59
N LYS A 6 4.52 7.64 14.45
CA LYS A 6 4.02 7.45 13.09
C LYS A 6 3.77 5.97 12.84
N PHE A 7 2.81 5.38 13.53
CA PHE A 7 2.13 4.20 13.01
C PHE A 7 1.34 4.69 11.79
N LYS A 8 2.05 4.92 10.69
CA LYS A 8 1.41 4.98 9.38
C LYS A 8 0.71 3.62 9.25
N PRO A 9 -0.55 3.57 8.83
CA PRO A 9 -1.18 2.29 8.52
C PRO A 9 -0.27 1.54 7.56
N GLU A 10 0.26 0.40 8.01
CA GLU A 10 1.25 -0.34 7.23
C GLU A 10 0.55 -0.86 5.98
N ALA A 11 1.02 -0.38 4.83
CA ALA A 11 0.65 -0.96 3.57
C ALA A 11 1.03 -2.44 3.58
N TYR A 12 0.20 -3.28 2.99
CA TYR A 12 0.41 -4.72 3.02
C TYR A 12 0.16 -5.34 1.65
N ALA A 13 0.90 -6.40 1.35
CA ALA A 13 0.71 -7.18 0.14
C ALA A 13 -0.48 -8.13 0.30
N ALA A 14 -1.32 -8.23 -0.72
CA ALA A 14 -2.43 -9.17 -0.79
C ALA A 14 -2.52 -9.78 -2.19
N PRO A 15 -2.94 -11.04 -2.33
CA PRO A 15 -3.19 -11.63 -3.64
C PRO A 15 -4.30 -10.85 -4.35
N THR A 16 -4.10 -10.56 -5.63
CA THR A 16 -5.13 -9.89 -6.43
C THR A 16 -6.36 -10.78 -6.53
N LYS A 17 -7.53 -10.15 -6.51
CA LYS A 17 -8.81 -10.82 -6.77
C LYS A 17 -9.25 -10.65 -8.23
N ASP A 18 -8.47 -9.93 -9.03
CA ASP A 18 -8.75 -9.76 -10.46
C ASP A 18 -8.30 -11.02 -11.23
N THR A 19 -9.26 -11.68 -11.89
CA THR A 19 -9.01 -12.89 -12.67
C THR A 19 -8.09 -12.65 -13.86
N ARG A 20 -7.95 -11.41 -14.34
CA ARG A 20 -7.00 -11.06 -15.42
C ARG A 20 -5.55 -11.11 -14.98
N HIS A 21 -5.34 -11.09 -13.67
CA HIS A 21 -4.05 -10.94 -13.03
C HIS A 21 -3.82 -12.05 -11.99
N GLU A 22 -4.54 -13.16 -12.14
CA GLU A 22 -4.45 -14.29 -11.22
C GLU A 22 -2.99 -14.72 -11.01
N GLY A 23 -2.61 -14.89 -9.74
CA GLY A 23 -1.23 -15.21 -9.36
C GLY A 23 -0.34 -13.99 -9.08
N THR A 24 -0.83 -12.75 -9.25
CA THR A 24 -0.11 -11.54 -8.82
C THR A 24 -0.57 -11.04 -7.45
N PHE A 25 0.22 -10.14 -6.88
CA PHE A 25 -0.03 -9.46 -5.61
C PHE A 25 -0.25 -7.97 -5.85
N GLU A 26 -1.19 -7.40 -5.12
CA GLU A 26 -1.46 -5.96 -5.05
C GLU A 26 -1.06 -5.43 -3.66
N VAL A 27 -0.63 -4.18 -3.61
CA VAL A 27 -0.35 -3.50 -2.34
C VAL A 27 -1.57 -2.70 -1.92
N LEU A 28 -2.06 -2.98 -0.72
CA LEU A 28 -3.21 -2.35 -0.10
C LEU A 28 -2.75 -1.37 0.99
N ILE A 29 -3.25 -0.15 0.92
CA ILE A 29 -2.88 0.96 1.80
C ILE A 29 -4.11 1.35 2.60
N PRO A 30 -4.16 1.06 3.92
CA PRO A 30 -5.28 1.44 4.75
C PRO A 30 -5.29 2.96 4.94
N ILE A 31 -6.32 3.66 4.47
CA ILE A 31 -6.46 5.11 4.67
C ILE A 31 -7.41 5.38 5.84
N PRO A 32 -7.00 6.10 6.90
CA PRO A 32 -7.87 6.50 7.99
C PRO A 32 -9.12 7.21 7.47
N GLY A 33 -10.29 6.80 7.93
CA GLY A 33 -11.56 7.37 7.47
C GLY A 33 -12.14 6.72 6.20
N ARG A 34 -11.44 5.77 5.57
CA ARG A 34 -12.01 4.92 4.51
C ARG A 34 -12.28 3.50 5.00
N VAL A 35 -13.42 2.95 4.59
CA VAL A 35 -13.77 1.54 4.83
C VAL A 35 -12.94 0.60 3.97
N LYS A 36 -12.59 1.03 2.75
CA LYS A 36 -11.79 0.23 1.80
C LYS A 36 -10.37 0.78 1.71
N PRO A 37 -9.34 -0.07 1.76
CA PRO A 37 -7.97 0.35 1.52
C PRO A 37 -7.82 0.85 0.07
N ALA A 38 -6.92 1.80 -0.13
CA ALA A 38 -6.48 2.18 -1.46
C ALA A 38 -5.54 1.11 -2.03
N ARG A 39 -5.47 1.02 -3.35
CA ARG A 39 -4.57 0.11 -4.06
C ARG A 39 -3.43 0.92 -4.65
N ALA A 40 -2.19 0.46 -4.47
CA ALA A 40 -1.09 0.96 -5.27
C ALA A 40 -1.27 0.52 -6.73
N ALA A 41 -0.74 1.29 -7.69
CA ALA A 41 -0.90 1.00 -9.11
C ALA A 41 -0.11 -0.24 -9.59
N GLY A 42 0.80 -0.77 -8.76
CA GLY A 42 1.67 -1.89 -9.10
C GLY A 42 1.04 -3.26 -8.92
N GLN A 43 1.40 -4.17 -9.82
CA GLN A 43 1.19 -5.61 -9.63
C GLN A 43 2.52 -6.32 -9.52
N PHE A 44 2.59 -7.23 -8.56
CA PHE A 44 3.83 -7.89 -8.20
C PHE A 44 3.72 -9.39 -8.48
N PRO A 45 4.78 -10.02 -9.02
CA PRO A 45 4.77 -11.44 -9.32
C PRO A 45 4.79 -12.32 -8.08
N THR A 46 5.22 -11.77 -6.92
CA THR A 46 5.28 -12.50 -5.65
C THR A 46 4.92 -11.57 -4.49
N GLN A 47 4.47 -12.17 -3.38
CA GLN A 47 4.22 -11.44 -2.14
C GLN A 47 5.45 -10.66 -1.67
N LYS A 48 6.62 -11.32 -1.71
CA LYS A 48 7.88 -10.72 -1.31
C LYS A 48 8.24 -9.49 -2.17
N ALA A 49 7.99 -9.53 -3.48
CA ALA A 49 8.25 -8.37 -4.33
C ALA A 49 7.35 -7.18 -3.99
N ALA A 50 6.09 -7.42 -3.61
CA ALA A 50 5.18 -6.39 -3.13
C ALA A 50 5.62 -5.81 -1.77
N GLU A 51 6.03 -6.68 -0.84
CA GLU A 51 6.56 -6.27 0.47
C GLU A 51 7.87 -5.48 0.35
N ASP A 52 8.81 -5.96 -0.47
CA ASP A 52 10.07 -5.27 -0.72
C ASP A 52 9.80 -3.89 -1.39
N TRP A 53 8.79 -3.78 -2.26
CA TRP A 53 8.38 -2.51 -2.84
C TRP A 53 7.78 -1.55 -1.79
N ILE A 54 6.94 -2.03 -0.86
CA ILE A 54 6.38 -1.22 0.24
C ILE A 54 7.48 -0.53 1.05
N HIS A 55 8.60 -1.24 1.24
CA HIS A 55 9.77 -0.73 1.97
C HIS A 55 10.82 -0.04 1.08
N SER A 56 10.59 0.04 -0.23
CA SER A 56 11.45 0.76 -1.14
C SER A 56 11.19 2.28 -1.05
N PRO A 57 12.17 3.13 -1.45
CA PRO A 57 11.96 4.57 -1.52
C PRO A 57 10.75 4.95 -2.39
N GLU A 58 10.61 4.29 -3.54
CA GLU A 58 9.49 4.51 -4.47
C GLU A 58 8.14 4.16 -3.84
N GLY A 59 8.04 3.00 -3.19
CA GLY A 59 6.80 2.59 -2.54
C GLY A 59 6.42 3.51 -1.39
N MET A 60 7.39 3.97 -0.60
CA MET A 60 7.13 4.94 0.46
C MET A 60 6.59 6.27 -0.07
N ASP A 61 7.17 6.79 -1.16
CA ASP A 61 6.73 8.03 -1.79
C ASP A 61 5.28 7.90 -2.33
N VAL A 62 4.97 6.79 -3.01
CA VAL A 62 3.62 6.51 -3.51
C VAL A 62 2.61 6.35 -2.37
N ILE A 63 3.00 5.65 -1.29
CA ILE A 63 2.15 5.48 -0.10
C ILE A 63 1.86 6.86 0.52
N GLU A 64 2.86 7.73 0.64
CA GLU A 64 2.69 9.09 1.14
C GLU A 64 1.76 9.93 0.26
N ASP A 65 1.92 9.87 -1.06
CA ASP A 65 1.05 10.56 -2.01
C ASP A 65 -0.41 10.07 -1.93
N ILE A 66 -0.61 8.76 -1.78
CA ILE A 66 -1.93 8.14 -1.59
C ILE A 66 -2.55 8.59 -0.27
N PHE A 67 -1.76 8.70 0.81
CA PHE A 67 -2.24 9.25 2.08
C PHE A 67 -2.65 10.72 1.95
N ALA A 68 -1.83 11.55 1.30
CA ALA A 68 -2.11 12.97 1.10
C ALA A 68 -3.38 13.18 0.25
N LYS A 69 -3.56 12.40 -0.82
CA LYS A 69 -4.78 12.43 -1.66
C LYS A 69 -6.00 11.81 -0.97
N GLY A 70 -5.77 10.90 -0.03
CA GLY A 70 -6.78 10.20 0.76
C GLY A 70 -7.56 11.07 1.74
N GLY A 71 -7.06 12.28 2.03
CA GLY A 71 -7.73 13.27 2.87
C GLY A 71 -7.19 13.37 4.31
N VAL A 72 -5.89 13.16 4.53
CA VAL A 72 -5.20 13.42 5.81
C VAL A 72 -4.16 14.53 5.64
#